data_AF-A0A6P3Z3R2-F1
#
_entry.id   AF-A0A6P3Z3R2-F1
#
_cell.length_a   1.000
_cell.length_b   1.000
_cell.length_c   1.000
_cell.angle_alpha   90.00
_cell.angle_beta   90.00
_cell.angle_gamma   90.00
#
_symmetry.space_group_name_H-M   'P 1'
#
loop_
_entity.id
_entity.type
_entity.pdbx_description
1 polymer ?
#
loop_
_entity_poly.entity_id
_entity_poly.type
_entity_poly.pdbx_seq_one_letter_code
_entity_poly.pdbx_strand_id
1 'polypeptide(L)'
;MSLMETGEEKEPTTNQKLLFRKLDSRWICLRSFIVDAEIAEFFFVDTTPFADQYFTDPEDHVYDWRGISRRKDYLSNLLKDVDSALKESTAKWKFVVGHHTMKSAGHHGNTVEIIKQLLPILEANNVDLYINGHDHLLQHISSLDSPIQFLTSGGGSKAWRGDVNFLDPKEVKFFYDGQGFMTMQITHTQLDIAFYDIFGQVLHKWGTSKKHYSAI
;
A
#
# COMPACT_ATOMS: atom_id res chain seq x y z
N MET A 1 -11.77 1.67 15.82
CA MET A 1 -10.74 2.15 14.88
C MET A 1 -9.82 3.10 15.60
N SER A 2 -8.69 2.61 16.09
CA SER A 2 -7.64 3.43 16.70
C SER A 2 -6.52 3.67 15.70
N LEU A 3 -5.97 4.88 15.73
CA LEU A 3 -4.73 5.22 15.04
C LEU A 3 -3.59 5.04 16.03
N MET A 4 -2.64 4.18 15.71
CA MET A 4 -1.38 4.08 16.46
C MET A 4 -0.26 4.63 15.61
N GLU A 5 0.46 5.62 16.14
CA GLU A 5 1.65 6.20 15.52
C GLU A 5 2.83 5.27 15.82
N THR A 6 3.55 4.84 14.78
CA THR A 6 4.73 3.99 14.93
C THR A 6 5.99 4.86 14.98
N GLY A 7 6.68 4.84 16.12
CA GLY A 7 7.97 5.52 16.29
C GLY A 7 7.90 7.05 16.49
N GLU A 8 9.00 7.64 16.97
CA GLU A 8 9.18 9.11 17.01
C GLU A 8 9.43 9.63 15.58
N GLU A 9 8.38 9.84 14.80
CA GLU A 9 8.53 10.47 13.48
C GLU A 9 8.46 12.00 13.57
N LYS A 10 9.48 12.64 12.98
CA LYS A 10 9.52 14.09 12.74
C LYS A 10 8.40 14.44 11.77
N GLU A 11 7.33 15.03 12.32
CA GLU A 11 6.14 15.48 11.61
C GLU A 11 6.44 16.11 10.24
N PRO A 12 5.61 15.86 9.21
CA PRO A 12 5.69 16.64 7.97
C PRO A 12 5.55 18.12 8.33
N THR A 13 6.41 18.95 7.75
CA THR A 13 6.49 20.39 8.07
C THR A 13 5.17 21.12 7.78
N THR A 14 4.32 21.16 8.80
CA THR A 14 3.48 22.24 9.34
C THR A 14 2.53 23.04 8.42
N ASN A 15 2.60 23.04 7.09
CA ASN A 15 1.70 23.88 6.27
C ASN A 15 0.55 23.11 5.62
N GLN A 16 0.80 21.95 5.00
CA GLN A 16 -0.26 21.19 4.31
C GLN A 16 -1.24 20.50 5.26
N LYS A 17 -0.73 19.85 6.32
CA LYS A 17 -1.55 19.22 7.38
C LYS A 17 -2.51 20.24 8.01
N LEU A 18 -2.01 21.43 8.35
CA LEU A 18 -2.81 22.53 8.89
C LEU A 18 -3.80 23.08 7.86
N LEU A 19 -3.41 23.18 6.58
CA LEU A 19 -4.29 23.64 5.52
C LEU A 19 -5.47 22.67 5.31
N PHE A 20 -5.20 21.38 5.16
CA PHE A 20 -6.26 20.39 4.94
C PHE A 20 -7.14 20.18 6.16
N ARG A 21 -6.57 20.18 7.38
CA ARG A 21 -7.38 20.13 8.61
C ARG A 21 -8.27 21.35 8.82
N LYS A 22 -7.89 22.52 8.28
CA LYS A 22 -8.77 23.71 8.25
C LYS A 22 -9.95 23.53 7.30
N LEU A 23 -9.79 22.77 6.22
CA LEU A 23 -10.87 22.45 5.30
C LEU A 23 -11.80 21.38 5.88
N ASP A 24 -11.23 20.33 6.48
CA ASP A 24 -11.99 19.27 7.16
C ASP A 24 -11.12 18.59 8.23
N SER A 25 -11.63 18.52 9.46
CA SER A 25 -10.89 17.95 10.60
C SER A 25 -10.58 16.46 10.44
N ARG A 26 -11.25 15.77 9.52
CA ARG A 26 -11.02 14.35 9.20
C ARG A 26 -9.72 14.12 8.43
N TRP A 27 -9.08 15.15 7.91
CA TRP A 27 -7.78 15.00 7.24
C TRP A 27 -6.68 14.60 8.23
N ILE A 28 -6.10 13.44 7.99
CA ILE A 28 -4.94 12.91 8.71
C ILE A 28 -3.80 12.84 7.69
N CYS A 29 -2.75 13.65 7.92
CA CYS A 29 -1.59 13.74 7.04
C CYS A 29 -0.34 13.29 7.82
N LEU A 30 -0.25 11.99 8.07
CA LEU A 30 0.92 11.32 8.65
C LEU A 30 1.68 10.60 7.52
N ARG A 31 2.98 10.36 7.69
CA ARG A 31 3.79 9.62 6.70
C ARG A 31 3.53 8.12 6.81
N SER A 32 3.66 7.57 8.02
CA SER A 32 3.37 6.17 8.34
C SER A 32 2.52 6.08 9.60
N PHE A 33 1.57 5.14 9.64
CA PHE A 33 0.67 4.94 10.78
C PHE A 33 -0.07 3.61 10.69
N ILE A 34 -0.60 3.13 11.81
CA ILE A 34 -1.42 1.92 11.87
C ILE A 34 -2.86 2.27 12.13
N VAL A 35 -3.74 1.59 11.41
CA VAL A 35 -5.17 1.57 11.67
C VAL A 35 -5.54 0.20 12.19
N ASP A 36 -5.95 0.15 13.46
CA ASP A 36 -6.50 -1.05 14.08
C ASP A 36 -8.03 -1.05 13.93
N ALA A 37 -8.54 -2.00 13.16
CA ALA A 37 -9.96 -2.25 12.93
C ALA A 37 -10.46 -3.52 13.65
N GLU A 38 -9.78 -3.94 14.72
CA GLU A 38 -10.03 -5.09 15.60
C GLU A 38 -9.81 -6.45 14.92
N ILE A 39 -10.40 -6.66 13.74
CA ILE A 39 -10.28 -7.89 12.95
C ILE A 39 -9.16 -7.83 11.92
N ALA A 40 -8.73 -6.61 11.60
CA ALA A 40 -7.72 -6.31 10.60
C ALA A 40 -6.87 -5.12 11.05
N GLU A 41 -5.58 -5.17 10.76
CA GLU A 41 -4.68 -4.04 10.91
C GLU A 41 -4.15 -3.59 9.56
N PHE A 42 -4.20 -2.28 9.32
CA PHE A 42 -3.62 -1.65 8.14
C PHE A 42 -2.37 -0.88 8.54
N PHE A 43 -1.25 -1.24 7.94
CA PHE A 43 0.05 -0.62 8.13
C PHE A 43 0.30 0.32 6.96
N PHE A 44 0.08 1.62 7.15
CA PHE A 44 0.40 2.63 6.16
C PHE A 44 1.88 2.96 6.23
N VAL A 45 2.59 2.78 5.11
CA VAL A 45 4.04 2.95 5.00
C VAL A 45 4.34 4.03 3.97
N ASP A 46 5.12 5.05 4.36
CA ASP A 46 5.64 6.03 3.40
C ASP A 46 6.66 5.36 2.47
N THR A 47 6.20 4.93 1.30
CA THR A 47 7.03 4.29 0.29
C THR A 47 7.83 5.30 -0.54
N THR A 48 7.66 6.61 -0.35
CA THR A 48 8.30 7.65 -1.17
C THR A 48 9.82 7.68 -1.02
N PRO A 49 10.37 7.61 0.20
CA PRO A 49 11.82 7.67 0.38
C PRO A 49 12.54 6.41 -0.10
N PHE A 50 11.83 5.34 -0.50
CA PHE A 50 12.46 4.12 -1.02
C PHE A 50 12.98 4.29 -2.44
N ALA A 51 12.29 5.05 -3.30
CA ALA A 51 12.66 5.19 -4.71
C ALA A 51 13.93 6.03 -4.87
N ASP A 52 15.03 5.42 -5.33
CA ASP A 52 16.32 6.10 -5.48
C ASP A 52 16.25 7.22 -6.51
N GLN A 53 15.47 7.01 -7.59
CA GLN A 53 15.28 7.98 -8.67
C GLN A 53 14.87 9.37 -8.16
N TYR A 54 14.04 9.48 -7.11
CA TYR A 54 13.61 10.79 -6.59
C TYR A 54 14.72 11.59 -5.90
N PHE A 55 15.87 10.98 -5.65
CA PHE A 55 17.04 11.63 -5.08
C PHE A 55 18.18 11.78 -6.09
N THR A 56 18.30 10.86 -7.04
CA THR A 56 19.37 10.86 -8.04
C THR A 56 19.00 11.61 -9.32
N ASP A 57 17.75 11.51 -9.75
CA ASP A 57 17.23 12.11 -10.97
C ASP A 57 15.72 12.36 -10.87
N PRO A 58 15.28 13.38 -10.11
CA PRO A 58 13.86 13.63 -9.87
C PRO A 58 13.12 14.21 -11.07
N GLU A 59 13.80 14.48 -12.19
CA GLU A 59 13.27 15.24 -13.32
C GLU A 59 12.57 16.54 -12.85
N ASP A 60 11.29 16.72 -13.22
CA ASP A 60 10.47 17.88 -12.83
C ASP A 60 9.76 17.70 -11.47
N HIS A 61 9.97 16.58 -10.77
CA HIS A 61 9.32 16.31 -9.51
C HIS A 61 9.98 17.07 -8.35
N VAL A 62 9.16 17.85 -7.62
CA VAL A 62 9.61 18.58 -6.44
C VAL A 62 9.05 17.92 -5.18
N TYR A 63 9.95 17.33 -4.39
CA TYR A 63 9.61 16.66 -3.13
C TYR A 63 10.08 17.46 -1.91
N ASP A 64 9.25 17.48 -0.86
CA ASP A 64 9.64 18.02 0.44
C ASP A 64 10.31 16.94 1.30
N TRP A 65 11.64 16.95 1.29
CA TRP A 65 12.47 16.04 2.06
C TRP A 65 12.75 16.50 3.50
N ARG A 66 12.15 17.60 3.95
CA ARG A 66 12.24 18.00 5.36
C ARG A 66 11.67 16.89 6.25
N GLY A 67 12.41 16.51 7.29
CA GLY A 67 12.11 15.36 8.14
C GLY A 67 12.82 14.06 7.73
N ILE A 68 13.35 13.97 6.50
CA ILE A 68 14.05 12.78 5.95
C ILE A 68 15.53 13.07 5.63
N SER A 69 16.12 14.08 6.26
CA SER A 69 17.47 14.58 5.94
C SER A 69 18.59 13.53 6.05
N ARG A 70 18.36 12.44 6.79
CA ARG A 70 19.22 11.25 6.84
C ARG A 70 18.45 10.06 6.30
N ARG A 71 18.21 10.05 4.98
CA ARG A 71 17.39 9.05 4.26
C ARG A 71 17.67 7.60 4.68
N LYS A 72 18.94 7.21 4.78
CA LYS A 72 19.33 5.84 5.18
C LYS A 72 18.86 5.49 6.59
N ASP A 73 19.02 6.41 7.54
CA ASP A 73 18.60 6.19 8.92
C ASP A 73 17.07 6.20 9.03
N TYR A 74 16.41 7.08 8.27
CA TYR A 74 14.96 7.12 8.15
C TYR A 74 14.40 5.79 7.64
N LEU A 75 14.90 5.28 6.51
CA LEU A 75 14.48 3.99 5.96
C LEU A 75 14.78 2.84 6.93
N SER A 76 15.95 2.85 7.58
CA SER A 76 16.29 1.81 8.56
C SER A 76 15.34 1.80 9.75
N ASN A 77 14.93 2.97 10.25
CA ASN A 77 13.97 3.07 11.36
C ASN A 77 12.58 2.67 10.89
N LEU A 78 12.10 3.18 9.75
CA LEU A 78 10.80 2.81 9.19
C LEU A 78 10.66 1.30 9.00
N LEU A 79 11.68 0.64 8.45
CA LEU A 79 11.69 -0.82 8.28
C LEU A 79 11.63 -1.56 9.62
N LYS A 80 12.35 -1.09 10.66
CA LYS A 80 12.30 -1.67 12.00
C LYS A 80 10.94 -1.47 12.66
N ASP A 81 10.33 -0.31 12.48
CA ASP A 81 9.04 0.04 13.06
C ASP A 81 7.93 -0.81 12.43
N VAL A 82 7.95 -0.96 11.09
CA VAL A 82 7.01 -1.83 10.37
C VAL A 82 7.19 -3.30 10.77
N ASP A 83 8.43 -3.80 10.82
CA ASP A 83 8.70 -5.18 11.22
C ASP A 83 8.27 -5.46 12.67
N SER A 84 8.58 -4.54 13.60
CA SER A 84 8.17 -4.66 15.01
C SER A 84 6.65 -4.67 15.14
N ALA A 85 5.97 -3.72 14.50
CA ALA A 85 4.52 -3.65 14.58
C ALA A 85 3.81 -4.85 13.95
N LEU A 86 4.32 -5.36 12.83
CA LEU A 86 3.80 -6.59 12.22
C LEU A 86 4.00 -7.83 13.10
N LYS A 87 5.10 -7.91 13.85
CA LYS A 87 5.38 -9.00 14.81
C LYS A 87 4.48 -8.93 16.04
N GLU A 88 4.22 -7.72 16.54
CA GLU A 88 3.36 -7.48 17.70
C GLU A 88 1.86 -7.65 17.37
N SER A 89 1.50 -7.42 16.11
CA SER A 89 0.14 -7.56 15.60
C SER A 89 -0.43 -8.97 15.80
N THR A 90 -1.54 -9.02 16.53
CA THR A 90 -2.36 -10.22 16.73
C THR A 90 -3.57 -10.26 15.80
N ALA A 91 -3.75 -9.23 14.95
CA ALA A 91 -4.85 -9.16 14.02
C ALA A 91 -4.84 -10.33 13.04
N LYS A 92 -6.05 -10.83 12.74
CA LYS A 92 -6.22 -11.96 11.85
C LYS A 92 -5.88 -11.61 10.40
N TRP A 93 -6.20 -10.39 9.99
CA TRP A 93 -5.83 -9.86 8.69
C TRP A 93 -4.80 -8.76 8.82
N LYS A 94 -3.71 -8.83 8.06
CA LYS A 94 -2.65 -7.82 8.05
C LYS A 94 -2.52 -7.26 6.63
N PHE A 95 -2.74 -5.97 6.48
CA PHE A 95 -2.69 -5.28 5.19
C PHE A 95 -1.64 -4.19 5.23
N VAL A 96 -0.78 -4.13 4.22
CA VAL A 96 0.19 -3.05 4.09
C VAL A 96 -0.26 -2.14 2.96
N VAL A 97 -0.31 -0.84 3.24
CA VAL A 97 -0.71 0.19 2.27
C VAL A 97 0.47 1.09 2.00
N GLY A 98 0.87 1.20 0.74
CA GLY A 98 1.92 2.09 0.27
C GLY A 98 1.48 2.89 -0.96
N HIS A 99 2.28 3.86 -1.39
CA HIS A 99 2.00 4.53 -2.67
C HIS A 99 2.49 3.70 -3.85
N HIS A 100 3.75 3.25 -3.79
CA HIS A 100 4.49 2.65 -4.90
C HIS A 100 4.18 1.17 -5.12
N THR A 101 4.50 0.66 -6.31
CA THR A 101 4.25 -0.70 -6.76
C THR A 101 5.33 -1.69 -6.28
N MET A 102 4.91 -2.82 -5.72
CA MET A 102 5.79 -4.00 -5.55
C MET A 102 5.70 -4.95 -6.75
N LYS A 103 4.51 -5.13 -7.30
CA LYS A 103 4.26 -5.85 -8.55
C LYS A 103 3.36 -4.99 -9.43
N SER A 104 3.72 -4.81 -10.69
CA SER A 104 2.88 -4.08 -11.64
C SER A 104 3.07 -4.43 -13.10
N ALA A 105 1.96 -4.50 -13.83
CA ALA A 105 1.91 -4.51 -15.29
C ALA A 105 1.69 -3.09 -15.86
N GLY A 106 1.72 -2.05 -15.04
CA GLY A 106 1.57 -0.65 -15.44
C GLY A 106 2.88 0.03 -15.81
N HIS A 107 2.76 1.29 -16.24
CA HIS A 107 3.85 2.15 -16.71
C HIS A 107 5.10 2.14 -15.83
N HIS A 108 4.94 2.34 -14.51
CA HIS A 108 6.06 2.45 -13.59
C HIS A 108 6.71 1.10 -13.27
N GLY A 109 6.01 -0.01 -13.52
CA GLY A 109 6.51 -1.35 -13.27
C GLY A 109 6.79 -1.58 -11.78
N ASN A 110 7.86 -2.31 -11.47
CA ASN A 110 8.20 -2.73 -10.12
C ASN A 110 9.19 -1.77 -9.45
N THR A 111 8.91 -1.32 -8.22
CA THR A 111 9.88 -0.53 -7.44
C THR A 111 10.89 -1.46 -6.74
N VAL A 112 12.09 -1.56 -7.31
CA VAL A 112 13.11 -2.55 -6.92
C VAL A 112 13.55 -2.39 -5.46
N GLU A 113 13.64 -1.16 -4.96
CA GLU A 113 14.09 -0.85 -3.61
C GLU A 113 13.09 -1.36 -2.57
N ILE A 114 11.79 -1.26 -2.87
CA ILE A 114 10.71 -1.75 -2.00
C ILE A 114 10.70 -3.28 -1.99
N ILE A 115 10.89 -3.91 -3.16
CA ILE A 115 11.02 -5.37 -3.26
C ILE A 115 12.22 -5.87 -2.46
N LYS A 116 13.35 -5.18 -2.50
CA LYS A 116 14.57 -5.61 -1.79
C LYS A 116 14.49 -5.38 -0.28
N GLN A 117 13.83 -4.33 0.16
CA GLN A 117 13.90 -3.89 1.56
C GLN A 117 12.64 -4.20 2.37
N LEU A 118 11.44 -3.98 1.80
CA LEU A 118 10.18 -4.08 2.53
C LEU A 118 9.49 -5.43 2.30
N LEU A 119 9.46 -5.96 1.07
CA LEU A 119 8.79 -7.24 0.77
C LEU A 119 9.25 -8.40 1.67
N PRO A 120 10.55 -8.58 1.98
CA PRO A 120 10.99 -9.67 2.86
C PRO A 120 10.40 -9.58 4.28
N ILE A 121 10.18 -8.36 4.78
CA ILE A 121 9.51 -8.13 6.08
C ILE A 121 8.04 -8.54 5.98
N LEU A 122 7.36 -8.21 4.87
CA LEU A 122 5.95 -8.55 4.70
C LEU A 122 5.74 -10.06 4.60
N GLU A 123 6.62 -10.74 3.89
CA GLU A 123 6.61 -12.21 3.74
C GLU A 123 6.90 -12.90 5.07
N ALA A 124 7.92 -12.45 5.80
CA ALA A 124 8.28 -12.99 7.11
C ALA A 124 7.16 -12.85 8.16
N ASN A 125 6.29 -11.85 8.00
CA ASN A 125 5.20 -11.55 8.91
C ASN A 125 3.80 -11.94 8.40
N ASN A 126 3.73 -12.74 7.33
CA ASN A 126 2.48 -13.29 6.77
C ASN A 126 1.42 -12.22 6.46
N VAL A 127 1.85 -11.09 5.87
CA VAL A 127 0.94 -10.08 5.33
C VAL A 127 0.01 -10.72 4.30
N ASP A 128 -1.25 -10.30 4.27
CA ASP A 128 -2.25 -10.84 3.34
C ASP A 128 -2.27 -10.06 2.04
N LEU A 129 -2.29 -8.73 2.15
CA LEU A 129 -2.42 -7.82 1.02
C LEU A 129 -1.35 -6.73 1.08
N TYR A 130 -0.73 -6.47 -0.07
CA TYR A 130 -0.06 -5.20 -0.33
C TYR A 130 -0.93 -4.37 -1.27
N ILE A 131 -1.28 -3.16 -0.84
CA ILE A 131 -2.21 -2.28 -1.52
C ILE A 131 -1.49 -0.99 -1.91
N ASN A 132 -1.61 -0.59 -3.17
CA ASN A 132 -0.95 0.61 -3.66
C ASN A 132 -1.74 1.41 -4.70
N GLY A 133 -1.18 2.56 -5.06
CA GLY A 133 -1.60 3.40 -6.19
C GLY A 133 -0.44 3.53 -7.18
N HIS A 134 0.02 4.76 -7.41
CA HIS A 134 1.15 5.12 -8.29
C HIS A 134 0.89 4.84 -9.77
N ASP A 135 0.72 3.58 -10.15
CA ASP A 135 0.25 3.25 -11.48
C ASP A 135 -1.23 3.63 -11.63
N HIS A 136 -1.51 4.46 -12.62
CA HIS A 136 -2.84 5.02 -12.87
C HIS A 136 -3.75 4.01 -13.58
N LEU A 137 -4.05 2.91 -12.89
CA LEU A 137 -4.86 1.78 -13.35
C LEU A 137 -5.42 1.00 -12.15
N LEU A 138 -6.19 -0.05 -12.43
CA LEU A 138 -6.60 -1.07 -11.46
C LEU A 138 -5.96 -2.41 -11.81
N GLN A 139 -5.37 -3.10 -10.84
CA GLN A 139 -4.86 -4.46 -11.07
C GLN A 139 -4.90 -5.34 -9.83
N HIS A 140 -4.90 -6.64 -10.07
CA HIS A 140 -4.70 -7.66 -9.06
C HIS A 140 -3.69 -8.69 -9.58
N ILE A 141 -2.60 -8.85 -8.83
CA ILE A 141 -1.51 -9.78 -9.13
C ILE A 141 -1.34 -10.73 -7.94
N SER A 142 -1.30 -12.03 -8.21
CA SER A 142 -0.96 -13.06 -7.23
C SER A 142 0.41 -13.62 -7.56
N SER A 143 1.34 -13.56 -6.61
CA SER A 143 2.65 -14.19 -6.78
C SER A 143 2.53 -15.71 -6.85
N LEU A 144 3.44 -16.35 -7.59
CA LEU A 144 3.57 -17.82 -7.58
C LEU A 144 4.29 -18.31 -6.30
N ASP A 145 5.19 -17.49 -5.76
CA ASP A 145 6.10 -17.88 -4.67
C ASP A 145 5.71 -17.33 -3.30
N SER A 146 4.64 -16.52 -3.24
CA SER A 146 4.19 -15.86 -2.01
C SER A 146 2.66 -15.82 -1.94
N PRO A 147 2.05 -16.05 -0.76
CA PRO A 147 0.60 -15.97 -0.59
C PRO A 147 0.08 -14.52 -0.63
N ILE A 148 0.95 -13.51 -0.50
CA ILE A 148 0.59 -12.09 -0.56
C ILE A 148 -0.10 -11.79 -1.89
N GLN A 149 -1.25 -11.13 -1.83
CA GLN A 149 -1.89 -10.56 -3.02
C GLN A 149 -1.49 -9.09 -3.17
N PHE A 150 -1.21 -8.68 -4.40
CA PHE A 150 -0.81 -7.32 -4.74
C PHE A 150 -1.96 -6.64 -5.48
N LEU A 151 -2.47 -5.56 -4.91
CA LEU A 151 -3.65 -4.85 -5.41
C LEU A 151 -3.30 -3.39 -5.69
N THR A 152 -3.56 -2.94 -6.91
CA THR A 152 -3.40 -1.52 -7.26
C THR A 152 -4.76 -0.90 -7.53
N SER A 153 -5.00 0.24 -6.90
CA SER A 153 -6.17 1.10 -7.11
C SER A 153 -5.71 2.54 -7.36
N GLY A 154 -4.96 2.77 -8.43
CA GLY A 154 -4.39 4.09 -8.77
C GLY A 154 -5.16 4.88 -9.82
N GLY A 155 -6.17 4.29 -10.47
CA GLY A 155 -7.03 4.93 -11.48
C GLY A 155 -8.08 5.91 -10.94
N GLY A 156 -7.89 6.50 -9.75
CA GLY A 156 -8.91 7.34 -9.11
C GLY A 156 -9.15 8.71 -9.78
N SER A 157 -8.22 9.17 -10.63
CA SER A 157 -8.34 10.45 -11.34
C SER A 157 -7.79 10.38 -12.76
N LYS A 158 -6.48 10.25 -12.96
CA LYS A 158 -5.87 9.94 -14.27
C LYS A 158 -5.88 8.44 -14.48
N ALA A 159 -5.93 8.01 -15.73
CA ALA A 159 -5.73 6.61 -16.12
C ALA A 159 -4.83 6.53 -17.37
N TRP A 160 -3.96 5.52 -17.43
CA TRP A 160 -3.02 5.33 -18.55
C TRP A 160 -3.50 4.23 -19.51
N ARG A 161 -4.49 4.59 -20.33
CA ARG A 161 -5.01 3.67 -21.34
C ARG A 161 -3.93 3.23 -22.32
N GLY A 162 -3.83 1.91 -22.53
CA GLY A 162 -2.90 1.28 -23.46
C GLY A 162 -1.45 1.21 -22.99
N ASP A 163 -1.15 1.61 -21.75
CA ASP A 163 0.20 1.58 -21.18
C ASP A 163 0.39 0.33 -20.32
N VAL A 164 0.77 -0.76 -20.98
CA VAL A 164 0.87 -2.10 -20.37
C VAL A 164 2.28 -2.63 -20.53
N ASN A 165 2.92 -2.92 -19.40
CA ASN A 165 4.16 -3.65 -19.31
C ASN A 165 3.90 -5.16 -19.23
N PHE A 166 4.80 -5.94 -19.83
CA PHE A 166 4.67 -7.40 -19.87
C PHE A 166 5.04 -8.01 -18.52
N LEU A 167 4.05 -8.58 -17.82
CA LEU A 167 4.24 -9.48 -16.68
C LEU A 167 3.87 -10.91 -17.06
N ASP A 168 4.31 -11.89 -16.25
CA ASP A 168 3.89 -13.28 -16.41
C ASP A 168 2.35 -13.38 -16.37
N PRO A 169 1.69 -13.81 -17.47
CA PRO A 169 0.25 -13.94 -17.52
C PRO A 169 -0.33 -14.88 -16.45
N LYS A 170 0.50 -15.75 -15.85
CA LYS A 170 0.08 -16.62 -14.75
C LYS A 170 -0.13 -15.87 -13.44
N GLU A 171 0.55 -14.74 -13.23
CA GLU A 171 0.45 -13.95 -12.00
C GLU A 171 -0.64 -12.89 -12.08
N VAL A 172 -0.83 -12.26 -13.25
CA VAL A 172 -1.81 -11.20 -13.47
C VAL A 172 -3.23 -11.79 -13.48
N LYS A 173 -4.02 -11.50 -12.44
CA LYS A 173 -5.39 -12.00 -12.30
C LYS A 173 -6.43 -11.03 -12.84
N PHE A 174 -6.13 -9.75 -12.81
CA PHE A 174 -6.96 -8.69 -13.35
C PHE A 174 -6.12 -7.47 -13.67
N PHE A 175 -6.47 -6.78 -14.76
CA PHE A 175 -5.87 -5.53 -15.21
C PHE A 175 -6.94 -4.68 -15.90
N TYR A 176 -6.99 -3.40 -15.56
CA TYR A 176 -7.88 -2.42 -16.17
C TYR A 176 -7.22 -1.04 -16.17
N ASP A 177 -6.97 -0.51 -17.36
CA ASP A 177 -6.27 0.74 -17.64
C ASP A 177 -7.20 1.97 -17.66
N GLY A 178 -8.41 1.82 -17.11
CA GLY A 178 -9.39 2.88 -16.96
C GLY A 178 -9.47 3.43 -15.53
N GLN A 179 -10.35 4.42 -15.37
CA GLN A 179 -10.60 5.01 -14.07
C GLN A 179 -11.55 4.15 -13.23
N GLY A 180 -11.35 4.16 -11.91
CA GLY A 180 -12.19 3.40 -11.01
C GLY A 180 -11.61 3.31 -9.60
N PHE A 181 -12.12 2.35 -8.84
CA PHE A 181 -11.74 2.14 -7.45
C PHE A 181 -11.97 0.69 -7.02
N MET A 182 -11.50 0.33 -5.84
CA MET A 182 -11.81 -0.96 -5.22
C MET A 182 -12.53 -0.78 -3.87
N THR A 183 -13.34 -1.77 -3.52
CA THR A 183 -13.93 -1.89 -2.18
C THR A 183 -13.44 -3.17 -1.53
N MET A 184 -13.36 -3.17 -0.20
CA MET A 184 -13.02 -4.33 0.60
C MET A 184 -14.08 -4.55 1.67
N GLN A 185 -14.55 -5.79 1.80
CA GLN A 185 -15.40 -6.26 2.88
C GLN A 185 -14.64 -7.31 3.68
N ILE A 186 -14.54 -7.09 5.00
CA ILE A 186 -13.74 -7.92 5.88
C ILE A 186 -14.64 -8.44 7.00
N THR A 187 -14.52 -9.73 7.29
CA THR A 187 -15.08 -10.37 8.48
C THR A 187 -13.98 -11.10 9.23
N HIS A 188 -14.30 -11.68 10.38
CA HIS A 188 -13.35 -12.53 11.11
C HIS A 188 -12.81 -13.70 10.29
N THR A 189 -13.48 -14.15 9.24
CA THR A 189 -13.06 -15.35 8.48
C THR A 189 -12.98 -15.14 6.99
N GLN A 190 -13.55 -14.06 6.45
CA GLN A 190 -13.64 -13.80 5.03
C GLN A 190 -13.11 -12.42 4.69
N LEU A 191 -12.51 -12.34 3.51
CA LEU A 191 -12.04 -11.12 2.90
C LEU A 191 -12.54 -11.13 1.45
N ASP A 192 -13.34 -10.14 1.08
CA ASP A 192 -13.90 -9.98 -0.26
C ASP A 192 -13.51 -8.62 -0.82
N ILE A 193 -13.04 -8.62 -2.06
CA ILE A 193 -12.57 -7.44 -2.80
C ILE A 193 -13.32 -7.37 -4.12
N ALA A 194 -13.75 -6.16 -4.49
CA ALA A 194 -14.35 -5.88 -5.77
C ALA A 194 -13.74 -4.61 -6.38
N PHE A 195 -13.43 -4.67 -7.66
CA PHE A 195 -12.97 -3.54 -8.47
C PHE A 195 -14.12 -3.01 -9.30
N TYR A 196 -14.25 -1.69 -9.38
CA TYR A 196 -15.32 -0.99 -10.07
C TYR A 196 -14.77 0.01 -11.08
N ASP A 197 -15.46 0.16 -12.20
CA ASP A 197 -15.29 1.34 -13.05
C ASP A 197 -16.00 2.57 -12.45
N ILE A 198 -15.87 3.72 -13.13
CA ILE A 198 -16.53 4.98 -12.72
C ILE A 198 -18.06 4.95 -12.78
N PHE A 199 -18.67 3.95 -13.44
CA PHE A 199 -20.12 3.77 -13.51
C PHE A 199 -20.64 2.85 -12.40
N GLY A 200 -19.76 2.34 -11.55
CA GLY A 200 -20.11 1.39 -10.49
C GLY A 200 -20.32 -0.02 -11.02
N GLN A 201 -19.87 -0.35 -12.23
CA GLN A 201 -19.88 -1.72 -12.73
C GLN A 201 -18.72 -2.50 -12.12
N VAL A 202 -19.01 -3.70 -11.61
CA VAL A 202 -17.97 -4.59 -11.10
C VAL A 202 -17.17 -5.16 -12.26
N LEU A 203 -15.88 -4.89 -12.27
CA LEU A 203 -14.93 -5.37 -13.27
C LEU A 203 -14.27 -6.69 -12.84
N HIS A 204 -14.01 -6.84 -11.53
CA HIS A 204 -13.34 -8.01 -10.98
C HIS A 204 -13.73 -8.24 -9.53
N LYS A 205 -13.76 -9.51 -9.11
CA LYS A 205 -13.94 -9.90 -7.71
C LYS A 205 -12.88 -10.92 -7.32
N TRP A 206 -12.40 -10.81 -6.10
CA TRP A 206 -11.55 -11.81 -5.48
C TRP A 206 -11.91 -11.92 -4.00
N GLY A 207 -11.91 -13.14 -3.48
CA GLY A 207 -12.14 -13.34 -2.06
C GLY A 207 -11.35 -14.54 -1.54
N THR A 208 -11.09 -14.53 -0.24
CA THR A 208 -10.40 -15.61 0.45
C THR A 208 -10.96 -15.78 1.86
N SER A 209 -10.57 -16.88 2.51
CA SER A 209 -10.98 -17.16 3.88
C SER A 209 -9.83 -17.69 4.73
N LYS A 210 -9.85 -17.31 6.01
CA LYS A 210 -8.96 -17.86 7.04
C LYS A 210 -9.76 -18.68 8.03
N LYS A 211 -9.35 -19.93 8.25
CA LYS A 211 -9.98 -20.82 9.24
C LYS A 211 -10.04 -20.13 10.61
N HIS A 212 -11.13 -20.36 11.35
CA HIS A 212 -11.20 -19.98 12.75
C HIS A 212 -10.48 -21.06 13.54
N TYR A 213 -9.31 -20.75 14.07
CA TYR A 213 -8.72 -21.60 15.11
C TYR A 213 -9.22 -21.04 16.43
N SER A 214 -10.11 -21.78 17.10
CA SER A 214 -10.38 -21.51 18.51
C SER A 214 -9.09 -21.79 19.27
N ALA A 215 -8.60 -20.81 20.03
CA ALA A 215 -7.54 -21.07 20.99
C ALA A 215 -8.07 -22.13 21.99
N ILE A 216 -7.31 -23.22 22.17
CA ILE A 216 -7.55 -24.22 23.21
C ILE A 216 -6.98 -23.68 24.52
#